data_AF-A0A7W3VM76-F1
#
_entry.id   AF-A0A7W3VM76-F1
#
_cell.length_a   1.000
_cell.length_b   1.000
_cell.length_c   1.000
_cell.angle_alpha   90.00
_cell.angle_beta   90.00
_cell.angle_gamma   90.00
#
_symmetry.space_group_name_H-M   'P 1'
#
loop_
_entity.id
_entity.type
_entity.pdbx_description
1 polymer ?
#
loop_
_entity_poly.entity_id
_entity_poly.type
_entity_poly.pdbx_seq_one_letter_code
_entity_poly.pdbx_strand_id
1 'polypeptide(L)'
;MKKKLIISAFCLLQLLLSCEKKRDSRFEIVDSTPGYTETLAPLEQDPYRESIKKGWKEVNAYYTYHFTGKINNTYAFDMNLRIIDDRISGYYYYLKYEKPIQIEGEITGNVVFFTEELGNTFEGIFDHNKGEISGYWTNKSTGETFNLNMANPKGKGYPKRSYRVLATEKSPGSDTYYISQIEETDSKNQKRIIPIESQFWETEIVDKFDLYIEDYNFDGYLDLCSFQSLPSKYVYFTYDAANRNYVENAQYSHFDTPPFATNFRKKLLYFRTDFNNKYYSIYQYYQGWLRKIYVAASHVDESDDWAEYYHYVNEEALAITPAAFEAQYGKQVLQVFEAAEEK
;
A
#
# COMPACT_ATOMS: atom_id res chain seq x y z
N MET A 1 39.38 -16.08 -41.84
CA MET A 1 38.50 -17.22 -41.52
C MET A 1 37.15 -16.69 -41.03
N LYS A 2 36.13 -16.83 -41.88
CA LYS A 2 34.73 -16.46 -41.62
C LYS A 2 34.03 -17.66 -40.99
N LYS A 3 33.45 -17.51 -39.80
CA LYS A 3 32.41 -18.38 -39.21
C LYS A 3 31.98 -17.78 -37.88
N LYS A 4 30.85 -17.07 -37.85
CA LYS A 4 29.99 -16.79 -36.67
C LYS A 4 28.89 -15.82 -37.11
N LEU A 5 27.93 -16.30 -37.90
CA LEU A 5 26.71 -15.55 -38.22
C LEU A 5 25.57 -16.48 -38.67
N ILE A 6 25.28 -17.56 -37.92
CA ILE A 6 24.12 -18.43 -38.19
C ILE A 6 23.60 -18.99 -36.85
N ILE A 7 23.04 -18.14 -35.99
CA ILE A 7 22.19 -18.62 -34.87
C ILE A 7 20.93 -17.74 -34.70
N SER A 8 20.94 -16.48 -35.16
CA SER A 8 19.80 -15.57 -34.94
C SER A 8 18.57 -15.78 -35.82
N ALA A 9 18.61 -16.67 -36.82
CA ALA A 9 17.48 -16.89 -37.74
C ALA A 9 16.53 -18.04 -37.33
N PHE A 10 16.93 -18.88 -36.36
CA PHE A 10 16.12 -20.06 -35.98
C PHE A 10 15.10 -19.76 -34.88
N CYS A 11 15.28 -18.71 -34.09
CA CYS A 11 14.33 -18.32 -33.04
C CYS A 11 13.13 -17.51 -33.57
N LEU A 12 13.22 -16.86 -34.74
CA LEU A 12 12.09 -16.13 -35.31
C LEU A 12 11.06 -17.04 -36.02
N LEU A 13 11.42 -18.28 -36.36
CA LEU A 13 10.54 -19.18 -37.11
C LEU A 13 9.54 -19.95 -36.22
N GLN A 14 9.77 -20.00 -34.90
CA GLN A 14 8.86 -20.71 -33.98
C GLN A 14 7.70 -19.85 -33.46
N LEU A 15 7.72 -18.53 -33.69
CA LEU A 15 6.63 -17.62 -33.27
C LEU A 15 5.53 -17.45 -34.33
N LEU A 16 5.69 -18.00 -35.54
CA LEU A 16 4.72 -17.87 -36.64
C LEU A 16 3.85 -19.12 -36.88
N LEU A 17 3.95 -20.16 -36.04
CA LEU A 17 3.20 -21.42 -36.20
C LEU A 17 2.11 -21.66 -35.14
N SER A 18 1.80 -20.68 -34.28
CA SER A 18 0.59 -20.75 -33.45
C SER A 18 -0.62 -20.23 -34.24
N CYS A 19 -0.91 -20.92 -35.35
CA CYS A 19 -2.11 -20.70 -36.15
C CYS A 19 -3.34 -21.23 -35.42
N GLU A 20 -4.30 -20.34 -35.29
CA GLU A 20 -5.72 -20.53 -35.02
C GLU A 20 -6.25 -21.91 -35.40
N LYS A 21 -6.63 -22.69 -34.38
CA LYS A 21 -7.57 -23.80 -34.56
C LYS A 21 -8.97 -23.28 -34.25
N LYS A 22 -9.61 -22.62 -35.24
CA LYS A 22 -11.05 -22.36 -35.20
C LYS A 22 -11.78 -23.69 -35.13
N ARG A 23 -12.34 -23.98 -33.95
CA ARG A 23 -13.18 -25.15 -33.72
C ARG A 23 -14.57 -24.80 -34.22
N ASP A 24 -14.90 -25.31 -35.39
CA ASP A 24 -16.22 -25.19 -36.00
C ASP A 24 -17.18 -26.15 -35.27
N SER A 25 -17.83 -25.67 -34.20
CA SER A 25 -18.88 -26.41 -33.50
C SER A 25 -20.23 -26.04 -34.12
N ARG A 26 -20.59 -26.75 -35.19
CA ARG A 26 -21.98 -26.81 -35.66
C ARG A 26 -22.76 -27.68 -34.67
N PHE A 27 -23.48 -27.03 -33.76
CA PHE A 27 -24.62 -27.64 -33.10
C PHE A 27 -25.84 -27.41 -33.98
N GLU A 28 -26.37 -28.48 -34.57
CA GLU A 28 -27.75 -28.49 -35.06
C GLU A 28 -28.67 -28.48 -33.84
N ILE A 29 -29.28 -27.32 -33.57
CA ILE A 29 -30.42 -27.22 -32.67
C ILE A 29 -31.64 -27.62 -33.50
N VAL A 30 -32.18 -28.81 -33.23
CA VAL A 30 -33.49 -29.24 -33.72
C VAL A 30 -34.53 -28.48 -32.90
N ASP A 31 -35.02 -27.38 -33.45
CA ASP A 31 -36.14 -26.62 -32.90
C ASP A 31 -37.44 -27.21 -33.43
N SER A 32 -38.12 -28.00 -32.58
CA SER A 32 -39.48 -28.43 -32.81
C SER A 32 -40.36 -27.89 -31.68
N THR A 33 -40.49 -26.56 -31.63
CA THR A 33 -41.46 -25.90 -30.75
C THR A 33 -42.59 -25.33 -31.62
N PRO A 34 -43.87 -25.65 -31.35
CA PRO A 34 -45.00 -25.13 -32.12
C PRO A 34 -45.05 -23.61 -32.04
N GLY A 35 -45.16 -22.95 -33.20
CA GLY A 35 -45.22 -21.51 -33.33
C GLY A 35 -46.44 -20.91 -32.62
N TYR A 36 -46.23 -20.41 -31.41
CA TYR A 36 -47.03 -19.34 -30.82
C TYR A 36 -46.41 -18.01 -31.23
N THR A 37 -46.96 -17.36 -32.25
CA THR A 37 -46.75 -15.93 -32.48
C THR A 37 -47.56 -15.15 -31.44
N GLU A 38 -47.08 -15.11 -30.21
CA GLU A 38 -47.49 -14.06 -29.28
C GLU A 38 -46.93 -12.75 -29.83
N THR A 39 -47.83 -11.86 -30.21
CA THR A 39 -47.50 -10.47 -30.47
C THR A 39 -47.17 -9.86 -29.11
N LEU A 40 -45.91 -10.00 -28.68
CA LEU A 40 -45.41 -9.34 -27.48
C LEU A 40 -45.63 -7.85 -27.70
N ALA A 41 -46.54 -7.27 -26.91
CA ALA A 41 -46.63 -5.83 -26.79
C ALA A 41 -45.21 -5.30 -26.52
N PRO A 42 -44.78 -4.20 -27.16
CA PRO A 42 -43.47 -3.63 -26.87
C PRO A 42 -43.41 -3.46 -25.35
N LEU A 43 -42.48 -4.18 -24.70
CA LEU A 43 -42.21 -4.01 -23.28
C LEU A 43 -42.08 -2.50 -23.07
N GLU A 44 -43.04 -1.91 -22.36
CA GLU A 44 -42.93 -0.53 -21.92
C GLU A 44 -41.55 -0.40 -21.31
N GLN A 45 -40.73 0.50 -21.87
CA GLN A 45 -39.41 0.79 -21.34
C GLN A 45 -39.60 1.11 -19.88
N ASP A 46 -39.14 0.21 -19.01
CA ASP A 46 -39.23 0.35 -17.57
C ASP A 46 -38.65 1.73 -17.21
N PRO A 47 -39.48 2.70 -16.76
CA PRO A 47 -39.03 4.04 -16.44
C PRO A 47 -38.01 4.06 -15.29
N TYR A 48 -37.79 2.93 -14.61
CA TYR A 48 -36.73 2.78 -13.61
C TYR A 48 -35.31 2.60 -14.18
N ARG A 49 -35.13 2.39 -15.50
CA ARG A 49 -33.78 2.24 -16.09
C ARG A 49 -32.96 3.53 -16.15
N GLU A 50 -33.53 4.70 -15.87
CA GLU A 50 -32.89 6.00 -16.14
C GLU A 50 -32.12 6.67 -14.99
N SER A 51 -31.83 6.02 -13.86
CA SER A 51 -30.91 6.65 -12.91
C SER A 51 -30.00 5.67 -12.17
N ILE A 52 -29.16 4.95 -12.90
CA ILE A 52 -27.92 4.46 -12.29
C ILE A 52 -27.12 5.70 -11.88
N LYS A 53 -27.00 5.96 -10.58
CA LYS A 53 -26.21 7.10 -10.11
C LYS A 53 -24.75 6.81 -10.38
N LYS A 54 -24.12 7.71 -11.12
CA LYS A 54 -22.69 7.71 -11.41
C LYS A 54 -22.13 9.06 -11.04
N GLY A 55 -21.03 9.08 -10.29
CA GLY A 55 -20.44 10.33 -9.85
C GLY A 55 -19.02 10.18 -9.33
N TRP A 56 -18.28 11.27 -9.44
CA TRP A 56 -17.01 11.43 -8.75
C TRP A 56 -17.25 11.73 -7.29
N LYS A 57 -16.43 11.11 -6.45
CA LYS A 57 -16.57 11.10 -5.00
C LYS A 57 -15.20 11.29 -4.36
N GLU A 58 -15.04 12.34 -3.56
CA GLU A 58 -13.78 12.56 -2.83
C GLU A 58 -13.54 11.41 -1.86
N VAL A 59 -12.27 11.07 -1.64
CA VAL A 59 -11.86 9.97 -0.76
C VAL A 59 -10.74 10.41 0.16
N ASN A 60 -10.63 9.76 1.32
CA ASN A 60 -9.54 10.00 2.24
C ASN A 60 -8.25 9.38 1.69
N ALA A 61 -7.14 10.10 1.86
CA ALA A 61 -5.81 9.62 1.50
C ALA A 61 -4.88 9.74 2.70
N TYR A 62 -4.42 8.60 3.20
CA TYR A 62 -3.51 8.49 4.32
C TYR A 62 -2.09 8.33 3.80
N TYR A 63 -1.20 9.25 4.18
CA TYR A 63 0.17 9.25 3.70
C TYR A 63 1.10 8.65 4.75
N THR A 64 1.98 7.76 4.32
CA THR A 64 3.14 7.33 5.10
C THR A 64 4.40 7.77 4.38
N TYR A 65 5.18 8.61 5.04
CA TYR A 65 6.43 9.16 4.53
C TYR A 65 7.63 8.53 5.23
N HIS A 66 8.70 8.39 4.47
CA HIS A 66 9.97 7.91 4.99
C HIS A 66 11.04 8.98 4.87
N PHE A 67 11.73 9.24 5.99
CA PHE A 67 12.78 10.24 6.05
C PHE A 67 14.05 9.68 6.67
N THR A 68 15.18 10.19 6.21
CA THR A 68 16.48 10.02 6.87
C THR A 68 17.09 11.38 7.12
N GLY A 69 17.84 11.51 8.21
CA GLY A 69 18.39 12.79 8.61
C GLY A 69 19.46 12.68 9.66
N LYS A 70 19.85 13.84 10.21
CA LYS A 70 20.77 13.94 11.34
C LYS A 70 20.28 14.99 12.33
N ILE A 71 20.38 14.67 13.62
CA ILE A 71 20.23 15.65 14.70
C ILE A 71 21.62 16.20 15.04
N ASN A 72 21.76 17.52 15.08
CA ASN A 72 23.02 18.21 15.37
C ASN A 72 24.19 17.75 14.48
N ASN A 73 23.91 17.41 13.21
CA ASN A 73 24.86 16.84 12.24
C ASN A 73 25.60 15.56 12.69
N THR A 74 25.22 14.98 13.83
CA THR A 74 25.98 13.91 14.50
C THR A 74 25.16 12.62 14.54
N TYR A 75 23.92 12.71 15.01
CA TYR A 75 23.10 11.55 15.28
C TYR A 75 22.23 11.24 14.06
N ALA A 76 22.70 10.32 13.22
CA ALA A 76 21.94 9.86 12.07
C ALA A 76 20.73 9.03 12.50
N PHE A 77 19.60 9.27 11.85
CA PHE A 77 18.34 8.59 12.13
C PHE A 77 17.58 8.22 10.87
N ASP A 78 16.61 7.33 11.07
CA ASP A 78 15.61 6.88 10.11
C ASP A 78 14.22 7.08 10.76
N MET A 79 13.26 7.61 10.00
CA MET A 79 11.96 8.04 10.51
C MET A 79 10.84 7.62 9.56
N ASN A 80 9.76 7.09 10.15
CA ASN A 80 8.50 6.84 9.48
C ASN A 80 7.43 7.80 10.06
N LEU A 81 6.77 8.56 9.19
CA LEU A 81 5.72 9.51 9.54
C LEU A 81 4.42 9.16 8.82
N ARG A 82 3.40 8.77 9.56
CA ARG A 82 2.03 8.64 9.07
C ARG A 82 1.26 9.92 9.32
N ILE A 83 0.59 10.43 8.29
CA ILE A 83 -0.23 11.65 8.34
C ILE A 83 -1.68 11.32 7.95
N ILE A 84 -2.61 11.60 8.86
CA ILE A 84 -4.06 11.43 8.68
C ILE A 84 -4.75 12.71 9.15
N ASP A 85 -5.51 13.39 8.28
CA ASP A 85 -6.27 14.61 8.62
C ASP A 85 -5.47 15.60 9.49
N ASP A 86 -4.23 15.85 9.07
CA ASP A 86 -3.24 16.70 9.74
C ASP A 86 -2.61 16.16 11.04
N ARG A 87 -3.04 15.01 11.56
CA ARG A 87 -2.38 14.34 12.68
C ARG A 87 -1.18 13.55 12.21
N ILE A 88 -0.07 13.70 12.93
CA ILE A 88 1.14 12.93 12.74
C ILE A 88 1.20 11.83 13.79
N SER A 89 1.49 10.61 13.34
CA SER A 89 1.94 9.54 14.22
C SER A 89 3.07 8.77 13.54
N GLY A 90 3.97 8.19 14.32
CA GLY A 90 5.03 7.40 13.76
C GLY A 90 6.13 7.17 14.76
N TYR A 91 7.32 6.91 14.24
CA TYR A 91 8.49 6.68 15.06
C TYR A 91 9.75 7.03 14.28
N TYR A 92 10.82 7.27 15.00
CA TYR A 92 12.16 7.29 14.42
C TYR A 92 13.13 6.50 15.29
N TYR A 93 14.29 6.15 14.76
CA TYR A 93 15.37 5.58 15.55
C TYR A 93 16.72 6.10 15.08
N TYR A 94 17.63 6.22 16.02
CA TYR A 94 19.03 6.46 15.70
C TYR A 94 19.64 5.21 15.08
N LEU A 95 20.34 5.34 13.95
CA LEU A 95 20.93 4.20 13.24
C LEU A 95 21.92 3.39 14.11
N LYS A 96 22.55 4.04 15.09
CA LYS A 96 23.49 3.39 16.02
C LYS A 96 22.79 2.55 17.08
N TYR A 97 21.61 2.99 17.54
CA TYR A 97 20.93 2.40 18.69
C TYR A 97 19.75 1.51 18.28
N GLU A 98 19.21 1.74 17.09
CA GLU A 98 18.09 1.02 16.48
C GLU A 98 16.84 0.95 17.38
N LYS A 99 16.76 1.78 18.43
CA LYS A 99 15.62 1.89 19.35
C LYS A 99 14.56 2.87 18.80
N PRO A 100 13.32 2.41 18.52
CA PRO A 100 12.25 3.28 18.08
C PRO A 100 11.88 4.21 19.23
N ILE A 101 11.66 5.46 18.85
CA ILE A 101 11.19 6.54 19.70
C ILE A 101 9.88 6.96 19.04
N GLN A 102 8.77 6.69 19.73
CA GLN A 102 7.45 7.05 19.24
C GLN A 102 7.31 8.57 19.17
N ILE A 103 6.62 9.04 18.14
CA ILE A 103 6.32 10.45 17.93
C ILE A 103 4.86 10.65 17.56
N GLU A 104 4.30 11.73 18.11
CA GLU A 104 2.95 12.18 17.83
C GLU A 104 2.94 13.69 17.63
N GLY A 105 2.05 14.19 16.78
CA GLY A 105 2.03 15.60 16.46
C GLY A 105 1.00 15.98 15.43
N GLU A 106 1.26 17.07 14.74
CA GLU A 106 0.37 17.62 13.73
C GLU A 106 1.12 18.39 12.63
N ILE A 107 0.46 18.53 11.48
CA ILE A 107 0.90 19.37 10.37
C ILE A 107 -0.16 20.40 10.04
N THR A 108 0.13 21.69 10.29
CA THR A 108 -0.77 22.78 9.90
C THR A 108 -0.19 23.51 8.69
N GLY A 109 -0.77 23.29 7.51
CA GLY A 109 -0.21 23.78 6.25
C GLY A 109 1.11 23.08 5.93
N ASN A 110 2.23 23.81 6.01
CA ASN A 110 3.58 23.24 5.87
C ASN A 110 4.32 23.17 7.22
N VAL A 111 3.72 23.65 8.32
CA VAL A 111 4.36 23.64 9.63
C VAL A 111 4.15 22.27 10.25
N VAL A 112 5.24 21.60 10.60
CA VAL A 112 5.25 20.30 11.26
C VAL A 112 5.65 20.51 12.71
N PHE A 113 4.85 19.97 13.62
CA PHE A 113 5.17 19.88 15.03
C PHE A 113 5.00 18.43 15.50
N PHE A 114 5.96 17.89 16.25
CA PHE A 114 5.77 16.62 16.94
C PHE A 114 6.52 16.57 18.27
N THR A 115 6.05 15.68 19.14
CA THR A 115 6.63 15.38 20.44
C THR A 115 6.99 13.90 20.50
N GLU A 116 8.17 13.62 21.05
CA GLU A 116 8.63 12.26 21.33
C GLU A 116 8.01 11.71 22.62
N GLU A 117 7.97 10.39 22.77
CA GLU A 117 7.59 9.73 24.03
C GLU A 117 8.42 10.22 25.24
N LEU A 118 9.68 10.62 25.01
CA LEU A 118 10.58 11.18 26.03
C LEU A 118 10.35 12.68 26.30
N GLY A 119 9.44 13.30 25.53
CA GLY A 119 9.01 14.68 25.64
C GLY A 119 9.90 15.70 24.91
N ASN A 120 10.93 15.28 24.19
CA ASN A 120 11.62 16.19 23.26
C ASN A 120 10.66 16.61 22.15
N THR A 121 10.84 17.81 21.61
CA THR A 121 9.93 18.35 20.60
C THR A 121 10.67 18.68 19.31
N PHE A 122 9.93 18.68 18.21
CA PHE A 122 10.38 19.19 16.93
C PHE A 122 9.37 20.18 16.39
N GLU A 123 9.86 21.27 15.83
CA GLU A 123 9.08 22.22 15.03
C GLU A 123 9.85 22.56 13.76
N GLY A 124 9.18 22.51 12.61
CA GLY A 124 9.82 22.77 11.33
C GLY A 124 8.85 22.98 10.18
N ILE A 125 9.42 23.02 8.97
CA ILE A 125 8.70 23.20 7.73
C ILE A 125 8.88 21.97 6.85
N PHE A 126 7.77 21.42 6.35
CA PHE A 126 7.75 20.35 5.37
C PHE A 126 7.57 20.90 3.95
N ASP A 127 8.59 20.74 3.12
CA ASP A 127 8.51 20.93 1.67
C ASP A 127 8.10 19.61 1.01
N HIS A 128 6.79 19.43 0.81
CA HIS A 128 6.22 18.28 0.12
C HIS A 128 6.84 18.06 -1.27
N ASN A 129 7.18 19.11 -2.01
CA ASN A 129 7.69 18.96 -3.37
C ASN A 129 9.11 18.39 -3.41
N LYS A 130 9.90 18.66 -2.37
CA LYS A 130 11.25 18.11 -2.22
C LYS A 130 11.31 16.85 -1.38
N GLY A 131 10.26 16.58 -0.59
CA GLY A 131 10.29 15.50 0.38
C GLY A 131 11.30 15.80 1.49
N GLU A 132 11.38 17.06 1.92
CA GLU A 132 12.35 17.56 2.89
C GLU A 132 11.62 18.22 4.06
N ILE A 133 12.07 17.93 5.28
CA ILE A 133 11.64 18.62 6.50
C ILE A 133 12.87 19.27 7.13
N SER A 134 12.78 20.57 7.40
CA SER A 134 13.84 21.35 8.05
C SER A 134 13.28 22.10 9.25
N GLY A 135 13.98 22.06 10.37
CA GLY A 135 13.54 22.74 11.58
C GLY A 135 14.47 22.54 12.77
N TYR A 136 13.86 22.60 13.94
CA TYR A 136 14.55 22.60 15.22
C TYR A 136 14.04 21.49 16.11
N TRP A 137 14.97 20.69 16.61
CA TRP A 137 14.71 19.68 17.63
C TRP A 137 15.15 20.22 18.99
N THR A 138 14.29 20.13 20.00
CA THR A 138 14.56 20.68 21.34
C THR A 138 14.60 19.55 22.37
N ASN A 139 15.72 19.47 23.08
CA ASN A 139 15.91 18.55 24.19
C ASN A 139 15.10 19.02 25.39
N LYS A 140 14.18 18.21 25.90
CA LYS A 140 13.35 18.56 27.05
C LYS A 140 14.15 18.77 28.33
N SER A 141 15.18 17.97 28.56
CA SER A 141 15.93 17.97 29.82
C SER A 141 16.88 19.16 29.95
N THR A 142 17.47 19.61 28.84
CA THR A 142 18.48 20.68 28.83
C THR A 142 17.94 22.00 28.27
N GLY A 143 16.85 21.96 27.50
CA GLY A 143 16.36 23.10 26.73
C GLY A 143 17.22 23.43 25.51
N GLU A 144 18.27 22.63 25.21
CA GLU A 144 19.10 22.84 24.04
C GLU A 144 18.33 22.54 22.76
N THR A 145 18.53 23.40 21.76
CA THR A 145 17.91 23.27 20.45
C THR A 145 18.96 22.96 19.40
N PHE A 146 18.68 22.00 18.53
CA PHE A 146 19.55 21.58 17.44
C PHE A 146 18.84 21.71 16.10
N ASN A 147 19.58 22.09 15.06
CA ASN A 147 19.09 21.98 13.69
C ASN A 147 18.86 20.51 13.35
N LEU A 148 17.70 20.22 12.79
CA LEU A 148 17.34 18.92 12.26
C LEU A 148 16.87 19.12 10.82
N ASN A 149 17.56 18.44 9.90
CA ASN A 149 17.17 18.34 8.50
C ASN A 149 17.00 16.87 8.16
N MET A 150 15.90 16.56 7.49
CA MET A 150 15.60 15.21 7.03
C MET A 150 14.96 15.23 5.66
N ALA A 151 15.22 14.19 4.88
CA ALA A 151 14.78 14.09 3.51
C ALA A 151 14.41 12.64 3.17
N ASN A 152 13.56 12.48 2.16
CA ASN A 152 13.38 11.21 1.48
C ASN A 152 14.77 10.64 1.12
N PRO A 153 15.11 9.39 1.49
CA PRO A 153 16.43 8.82 1.23
C PRO A 153 16.82 8.75 -0.25
N LYS A 154 15.84 8.82 -1.14
CA LYS A 154 16.01 8.82 -2.60
C LYS A 154 16.08 10.23 -3.20
N GLY A 155 15.96 11.27 -2.37
CA GLY A 155 15.92 12.66 -2.80
C GLY A 155 14.73 12.96 -3.71
N LYS A 156 13.61 12.25 -3.50
CA LYS A 156 12.38 12.43 -4.26
C LYS A 156 11.36 13.19 -3.44
N GLY A 157 10.56 14.01 -4.13
CA GLY A 157 9.43 14.70 -3.54
C GLY A 157 8.36 13.75 -3.03
N TYR A 158 7.58 14.24 -2.07
CA TYR A 158 6.33 13.66 -1.59
C TYR A 158 5.16 14.64 -1.83
N PRO A 159 4.87 14.99 -3.10
CA PRO A 159 3.87 16.00 -3.40
C PRO A 159 2.50 15.52 -2.92
N LYS A 160 1.83 16.34 -2.09
CA LYS A 160 0.44 16.10 -1.70
C LYS A 160 -0.45 16.14 -2.94
N ARG A 161 -1.31 15.14 -3.08
CA ARG A 161 -2.32 14.99 -4.14
C ARG A 161 -3.70 14.91 -3.51
N SER A 162 -4.72 15.30 -4.27
CA SER A 162 -6.12 14.99 -3.93
C SER A 162 -6.61 13.83 -4.78
N TYR A 163 -7.53 13.05 -4.21
CA TYR A 163 -8.04 11.85 -4.86
C TYR A 163 -9.55 11.82 -4.80
N ARG A 164 -10.14 11.32 -5.88
CA ARG A 164 -11.56 11.02 -5.96
C ARG A 164 -11.78 9.76 -6.77
N VAL A 165 -12.87 9.06 -6.53
CA VAL A 165 -13.20 7.80 -7.20
C VAL A 165 -14.47 7.93 -8.02
N LEU A 166 -14.52 7.19 -9.13
CA LEU A 166 -15.71 7.10 -9.96
C LEU A 166 -16.60 5.95 -9.47
N ALA A 167 -17.58 6.29 -8.66
CA ALA A 167 -18.56 5.35 -8.13
C ALA A 167 -19.78 5.25 -9.06
N THR A 168 -20.22 4.02 -9.32
CA THR A 168 -21.40 3.71 -10.12
C THR A 168 -22.28 2.73 -9.36
N GLU A 169 -23.55 3.06 -9.11
CA GLU A 169 -24.52 2.12 -8.53
C GLU A 169 -24.60 0.85 -9.40
N LYS A 170 -24.62 -0.34 -8.79
CA LYS A 170 -24.73 -1.62 -9.51
C LYS A 170 -26.05 -1.76 -10.25
N SER A 171 -27.12 -1.32 -9.62
CA SER A 171 -28.46 -1.19 -10.19
C SER A 171 -29.19 -0.03 -9.49
N PRO A 172 -30.24 0.56 -10.11
CA PRO A 172 -30.99 1.64 -9.47
C PRO A 172 -31.47 1.25 -8.07
N GLY A 173 -31.12 2.06 -7.08
CA GLY A 173 -31.48 1.82 -5.67
C GLY A 173 -30.71 0.68 -4.99
N SER A 174 -29.63 0.18 -5.61
CA SER A 174 -28.74 -0.81 -5.00
C SER A 174 -27.84 -0.17 -3.95
N ASP A 175 -27.63 -0.89 -2.85
CA ASP A 175 -26.59 -0.58 -1.85
C ASP A 175 -25.20 -1.05 -2.30
N THR A 176 -25.04 -1.49 -3.56
CA THR A 176 -23.77 -1.93 -4.10
C THR A 176 -23.25 -0.93 -5.12
N TYR A 177 -21.97 -0.56 -4.99
CA TYR A 177 -21.29 0.34 -5.91
C TYR A 177 -20.10 -0.34 -6.57
N TYR A 178 -19.89 -0.02 -7.84
CA TYR A 178 -18.66 -0.30 -8.57
C TYR A 178 -17.77 0.94 -8.56
N ILE A 179 -16.52 0.75 -8.15
CA ILE A 179 -15.46 1.73 -8.32
C ILE A 179 -14.64 1.29 -9.52
N SER A 180 -14.62 2.13 -10.55
CA SER A 180 -13.97 1.82 -11.83
C SER A 180 -12.69 2.63 -12.09
N GLN A 181 -12.52 3.75 -11.37
CA GLN A 181 -11.43 4.69 -11.59
C GLN A 181 -11.09 5.43 -10.29
N ILE A 182 -9.80 5.72 -10.10
CA ILE A 182 -9.28 6.72 -9.18
C ILE A 182 -8.76 7.89 -10.05
N GLU A 183 -9.18 9.12 -9.74
CA GLU A 183 -8.58 10.33 -10.29
C GLU A 183 -7.64 10.93 -9.24
N GLU A 184 -6.35 10.97 -9.56
CA GLU A 184 -5.35 11.76 -8.84
C GLU A 184 -5.31 13.17 -9.43
N THR A 185 -5.40 14.19 -8.59
CA THR A 185 -5.18 15.58 -8.96
C THR A 185 -3.97 16.17 -8.25
N ASP A 186 -3.16 16.82 -9.07
CA ASP A 186 -1.87 17.37 -8.74
C ASP A 186 -1.96 18.86 -8.30
N SER A 187 -0.92 19.43 -7.69
CA SER A 187 -0.95 20.82 -7.19
C SER A 187 -1.04 21.89 -8.29
N LYS A 188 -0.82 21.50 -9.55
CA LYS A 188 -1.03 22.31 -10.75
C LYS A 188 -2.35 21.97 -11.46
N ASN A 189 -3.25 21.26 -10.77
CA ASN A 189 -4.54 20.79 -11.26
C ASN A 189 -4.45 19.85 -12.48
N GLN A 190 -3.31 19.15 -12.64
CA GLN A 190 -3.19 18.09 -13.63
C GLN A 190 -3.86 16.82 -13.11
N LYS A 191 -4.54 16.09 -14.00
CA LYS A 191 -5.34 14.92 -13.65
C LYS A 191 -4.73 13.66 -14.23
N ARG A 192 -4.68 12.60 -13.43
CA ARG A 192 -4.34 11.24 -13.85
C ARG A 192 -5.48 10.30 -13.49
N ILE A 193 -5.89 9.47 -14.46
CA ILE A 193 -6.89 8.41 -14.24
C ILE A 193 -6.18 7.08 -14.08
N ILE A 194 -6.51 6.38 -13.00
CA ILE A 194 -5.98 5.07 -12.64
C ILE A 194 -7.16 4.11 -12.69
N PRO A 195 -7.17 3.16 -13.64
CA PRO A 195 -8.24 2.16 -13.70
C PRO A 195 -8.14 1.22 -12.50
N ILE A 196 -9.29 0.89 -11.93
CA ILE A 196 -9.43 -0.09 -10.84
C ILE A 196 -10.73 -0.84 -11.04
N GLU A 197 -10.81 -2.08 -10.57
CA GLU A 197 -12.05 -2.84 -10.54
C GLU A 197 -12.35 -3.25 -9.10
N SER A 198 -13.19 -2.46 -8.43
CA SER A 198 -13.60 -2.75 -7.06
C SER A 198 -15.11 -2.68 -6.91
N GLN A 199 -15.63 -3.54 -6.04
CA GLN A 199 -17.05 -3.61 -5.69
C GLN A 199 -17.18 -3.51 -4.18
N PHE A 200 -18.18 -2.75 -3.74
CA PHE A 200 -18.44 -2.49 -2.34
C PHE A 200 -19.92 -2.57 -2.03
N TRP A 201 -20.23 -3.03 -0.81
CA TRP A 201 -21.57 -3.13 -0.24
C TRP A 201 -21.70 -2.07 0.85
N GLU A 202 -22.78 -1.28 0.83
CA GLU A 202 -23.25 -0.24 1.76
C GLU A 202 -23.60 1.09 1.07
N THR A 203 -24.55 1.83 1.62
CA THR A 203 -24.92 3.19 1.15
C THR A 203 -23.87 4.25 1.47
N GLU A 204 -22.85 3.94 2.29
CA GLU A 204 -21.85 4.88 2.84
C GLU A 204 -20.41 4.63 2.35
N ILE A 205 -20.22 3.77 1.36
CA ILE A 205 -18.89 3.31 0.87
C ILE A 205 -17.97 4.45 0.47
N VAL A 206 -18.51 5.54 -0.07
CA VAL A 206 -17.70 6.68 -0.51
C VAL A 206 -16.94 7.30 0.66
N ASP A 207 -17.56 7.36 1.83
CA ASP A 207 -16.95 7.92 3.02
C ASP A 207 -15.96 6.91 3.67
N LYS A 208 -15.90 5.67 3.16
CA LYS A 208 -15.04 4.58 3.65
C LYS A 208 -14.05 4.05 2.61
N PHE A 209 -14.03 4.57 1.38
CA PHE A 209 -13.01 4.21 0.40
C PHE A 209 -11.74 4.94 0.79
N ASP A 210 -10.87 4.25 1.52
CA ASP A 210 -9.61 4.81 1.96
C ASP A 210 -8.48 4.45 1.00
N LEU A 211 -7.65 5.45 0.70
CA LEU A 211 -6.40 5.28 -0.01
C LEU A 211 -5.23 5.35 0.96
N TYR A 212 -4.37 4.34 0.95
CA TYR A 212 -3.10 4.33 1.65
C TYR A 212 -1.98 4.64 0.66
N ILE A 213 -1.19 5.66 0.97
CA ILE A 213 -0.17 6.24 0.08
C ILE A 213 1.20 6.06 0.73
N GLU A 214 2.03 5.18 0.17
CA GLU A 214 3.30 4.77 0.79
C GLU A 214 4.29 4.30 -0.28
N ASP A 215 5.60 4.32 -0.01
CA ASP A 215 6.64 3.77 -0.89
C ASP A 215 6.84 2.27 -0.60
N TYR A 216 5.97 1.41 -1.13
CA TYR A 216 5.96 -0.03 -0.83
C TYR A 216 7.13 -0.79 -1.46
N ASN A 217 7.73 -0.25 -2.53
CA ASN A 217 8.83 -0.88 -3.27
C ASN A 217 10.21 -0.23 -2.97
N PHE A 218 10.24 0.82 -2.15
CA PHE A 218 11.43 1.56 -1.72
C PHE A 218 12.22 2.22 -2.88
N ASP A 219 11.53 2.65 -3.92
CA ASP A 219 12.10 3.34 -5.07
C ASP A 219 12.10 4.88 -4.93
N GLY A 220 11.44 5.40 -3.89
CA GLY A 220 11.32 6.81 -3.54
C GLY A 220 10.06 7.48 -4.06
N TYR A 221 9.22 6.80 -4.83
CA TYR A 221 7.92 7.28 -5.27
C TYR A 221 6.80 6.70 -4.40
N LEU A 222 5.67 7.41 -4.35
CA LEU A 222 4.51 6.97 -3.59
C LEU A 222 3.65 6.03 -4.44
N ASP A 223 3.43 4.84 -3.91
CA ASP A 223 2.51 3.82 -4.40
C ASP A 223 1.12 4.03 -3.77
N LEU A 224 0.11 3.35 -4.32
CA LEU A 224 -1.27 3.40 -3.83
C LEU A 224 -1.71 2.02 -3.35
N CYS A 225 -2.49 2.00 -2.28
CA CYS A 225 -3.20 0.82 -1.82
C CYS A 225 -4.64 1.20 -1.49
N SER A 226 -5.60 0.36 -1.89
CA SER A 226 -7.02 0.56 -1.61
C SER A 226 -7.67 -0.75 -1.21
N PHE A 227 -8.60 -0.69 -0.26
CA PHE A 227 -9.45 -1.84 0.07
C PHE A 227 -10.45 -2.12 -1.06
N GLN A 228 -10.75 -3.38 -1.30
CA GLN A 228 -11.85 -3.86 -2.14
C GLN A 228 -12.70 -4.76 -1.25
N SER A 229 -14.01 -4.50 -1.18
CA SER A 229 -14.90 -5.24 -0.27
C SER A 229 -15.33 -6.60 -0.84
N LEU A 230 -15.43 -6.75 -2.16
CA LEU A 230 -15.79 -8.03 -2.78
C LEU A 230 -14.84 -8.43 -3.93
N PRO A 231 -14.06 -9.52 -3.76
CA PRO A 231 -13.73 -10.16 -2.48
C PRO A 231 -12.99 -9.17 -1.56
N SER A 232 -13.08 -9.34 -0.23
CA SER A 232 -12.32 -8.53 0.73
C SER A 232 -10.82 -8.71 0.50
N LYS A 233 -10.17 -7.74 -0.15
CA LYS A 233 -8.73 -7.73 -0.43
C LYS A 233 -8.22 -6.32 -0.56
N TYR A 234 -6.91 -6.14 -0.45
CA TYR A 234 -6.26 -4.89 -0.82
C TYR A 234 -5.69 -4.98 -2.24
N VAL A 235 -5.85 -3.91 -3.01
CA VAL A 235 -5.30 -3.75 -4.35
C VAL A 235 -4.19 -2.72 -4.29
N TYR A 236 -3.04 -3.05 -4.85
CA TYR A 236 -1.82 -2.26 -4.77
C TYR A 236 -1.39 -1.81 -6.15
N PHE A 237 -0.99 -0.55 -6.27
CA PHE A 237 -0.50 0.05 -7.49
C PHE A 237 0.86 0.68 -7.24
N THR A 238 1.88 0.18 -7.92
CA THR A 238 3.22 0.79 -7.84
C THR A 238 3.39 1.88 -8.90
N TYR A 239 4.09 2.96 -8.55
CA TYR A 239 4.33 4.05 -9.49
C TYR A 239 5.49 3.73 -10.45
N ASP A 240 5.19 3.59 -11.74
CA ASP A 240 6.21 3.46 -12.77
C ASP A 240 6.67 4.86 -13.21
N ALA A 241 7.80 5.30 -12.67
CA ALA A 241 8.37 6.61 -12.96
C ALA A 241 8.80 6.80 -14.43
N ALA A 242 9.13 5.72 -15.16
CA ALA A 242 9.53 5.81 -16.56
C ALA A 242 8.33 6.14 -17.45
N ASN A 243 7.18 5.52 -17.18
CA ASN A 243 5.94 5.71 -17.93
C ASN A 243 4.99 6.74 -17.29
N ARG A 244 5.30 7.22 -16.07
CA ARG A 244 4.53 8.19 -15.28
C ARG A 244 3.09 7.75 -15.00
N ASN A 245 2.90 6.45 -14.78
CA ASN A 245 1.62 5.82 -14.52
C ASN A 245 1.69 4.88 -13.31
N TYR A 246 0.53 4.48 -12.83
CA TYR A 246 0.38 3.46 -11.82
C TYR A 246 0.13 2.11 -12.48
N VAL A 247 0.78 1.06 -11.96
CA VAL A 247 0.64 -0.32 -12.45
C VAL A 247 0.23 -1.20 -11.29
N GLU A 248 -0.86 -1.95 -11.44
CA GLU A 248 -1.29 -2.92 -10.43
C GLU A 248 -0.17 -3.93 -10.15
N ASN A 249 0.16 -4.12 -8.89
CA ASN A 249 1.23 -5.00 -8.46
C ASN A 249 0.68 -6.18 -7.66
N ALA A 250 0.46 -7.29 -8.37
CA ALA A 250 -0.06 -8.51 -7.79
C ALA A 250 0.85 -9.17 -6.74
N GLN A 251 2.13 -8.77 -6.59
CA GLN A 251 2.99 -9.32 -5.54
C GLN A 251 2.45 -9.05 -4.13
N TYR A 252 1.69 -7.97 -3.96
CA TYR A 252 1.10 -7.54 -2.69
C TYR A 252 -0.32 -8.09 -2.46
N SER A 253 -0.90 -8.81 -3.42
CA SER A 253 -2.32 -9.21 -3.38
C SER A 253 -2.66 -10.22 -2.28
N HIS A 254 -1.67 -10.76 -1.59
CA HIS A 254 -1.84 -11.70 -0.49
C HIS A 254 -2.03 -11.01 0.87
N PHE A 255 -1.87 -9.69 0.92
CA PHE A 255 -2.11 -8.89 2.11
C PHE A 255 -3.60 -8.57 2.26
N ASP A 256 -4.18 -8.97 3.39
CA ASP A 256 -5.56 -8.67 3.77
C ASP A 256 -5.69 -7.40 4.63
N THR A 257 -4.57 -6.72 4.93
CA THR A 257 -4.43 -5.37 5.50
C THR A 257 -3.23 -4.69 4.86
N PRO A 258 -3.16 -3.35 4.76
CA PRO A 258 -1.98 -2.67 4.23
C PRO A 258 -0.78 -2.97 5.13
N PRO A 259 0.31 -3.55 4.62
CA PRO A 259 1.51 -3.72 5.43
C PRO A 259 2.11 -2.34 5.73
N PHE A 260 2.75 -2.20 6.88
CA PHE A 260 3.47 -0.99 7.23
C PHE A 260 4.87 -1.07 6.63
N ALA A 261 5.24 -0.15 5.74
CA ALA A 261 6.61 -0.11 5.26
C ALA A 261 7.51 0.43 6.36
N THR A 262 8.44 -0.41 6.79
CA THR A 262 9.48 0.01 7.71
C THR A 262 10.76 0.01 6.91
N ASN A 263 11.39 1.17 6.73
CA ASN A 263 12.63 1.18 5.95
C ASN A 263 13.83 0.57 6.72
N PHE A 264 13.56 -0.33 7.66
CA PHE A 264 14.51 -1.25 8.22
C PHE A 264 15.05 -2.17 7.11
N ARG A 265 15.97 -1.68 6.28
CA ARG A 265 16.59 -2.43 5.17
C ARG A 265 15.59 -2.92 4.11
N LYS A 266 14.65 -2.05 3.69
CA LYS A 266 13.60 -2.37 2.70
C LYS A 266 12.67 -3.51 3.15
N LYS A 267 12.06 -3.35 4.31
CA LYS A 267 11.19 -4.38 4.89
C LYS A 267 9.75 -3.90 5.04
N LEU A 268 8.80 -4.79 4.83
CA LEU A 268 7.41 -4.55 5.14
C LEU A 268 7.06 -5.36 6.38
N LEU A 269 6.49 -4.70 7.38
CA LEU A 269 5.91 -5.36 8.54
C LEU A 269 4.44 -5.58 8.23
N TYR A 270 4.01 -6.82 8.27
CA TYR A 270 2.63 -7.21 8.02
C TYR A 270 2.08 -7.87 9.27
N PHE A 271 0.95 -7.35 9.73
CA PHE A 271 0.22 -7.88 10.86
C PHE A 271 -1.13 -8.41 10.39
N ARG A 272 -1.46 -9.62 10.83
CA ARG A 272 -2.72 -10.27 10.56
C ARG A 272 -3.22 -10.94 11.82
N THR A 273 -4.49 -10.75 12.14
CA THR A 273 -5.18 -11.54 13.15
C THR A 273 -6.13 -12.52 12.49
N ASP A 274 -6.23 -13.71 13.05
CA ASP A 274 -7.41 -14.55 12.87
C ASP A 274 -8.13 -14.71 14.23
N PHE A 275 -9.17 -15.53 14.29
CA PHE A 275 -10.03 -15.66 15.47
C PHE A 275 -9.25 -15.87 16.78
N ASN A 276 -8.14 -16.62 16.74
CA ASN A 276 -7.39 -17.01 17.93
C ASN A 276 -5.90 -16.69 17.86
N ASN A 277 -5.36 -16.27 16.71
CA ASN A 277 -3.94 -16.10 16.50
C ASN A 277 -3.61 -14.70 15.96
N LYS A 278 -2.44 -14.22 16.39
CA LYS A 278 -1.77 -13.06 15.82
C LYS A 278 -0.58 -13.54 15.01
N TYR A 279 -0.47 -13.05 13.79
CA TYR A 279 0.64 -13.33 12.89
C TYR A 279 1.35 -12.03 12.54
N TYR A 280 2.65 -12.01 12.82
CA TYR A 280 3.54 -10.94 12.42
C TYR A 280 4.49 -11.47 11.37
N SER A 281 4.37 -11.00 10.15
CA SER A 281 5.27 -11.37 9.06
C SER A 281 6.18 -10.21 8.71
N ILE A 282 7.44 -10.53 8.42
CA ILE A 282 8.38 -9.57 7.86
C ILE A 282 8.67 -9.99 6.43
N TYR A 283 8.45 -9.06 5.52
CA TYR A 283 8.83 -9.20 4.13
C TYR A 283 10.00 -8.30 3.82
N GLN A 284 10.88 -8.72 2.92
CA GLN A 284 11.98 -7.92 2.42
C GLN A 284 11.86 -7.73 0.92
N TYR A 285 11.97 -6.48 0.48
CA TYR A 285 12.02 -6.16 -0.94
C TYR A 285 13.44 -6.31 -1.48
N TYR A 286 13.64 -7.27 -2.38
CA TYR A 286 14.92 -7.58 -2.97
C TYR A 286 14.80 -7.84 -4.47
N GLN A 287 15.53 -7.06 -5.28
CA GLN A 287 15.60 -7.20 -6.74
C GLN A 287 14.22 -7.19 -7.44
N GLY A 288 13.29 -6.36 -6.99
CA GLY A 288 11.96 -6.27 -7.61
C GLY A 288 10.94 -7.26 -7.07
N TRP A 289 11.30 -8.05 -6.06
CA TRP A 289 10.45 -9.08 -5.48
C TRP A 289 10.33 -8.92 -3.98
N LEU A 290 9.11 -9.09 -3.48
CA LEU A 290 8.84 -9.20 -2.07
C LEU A 290 9.05 -10.65 -1.59
N ARG A 291 9.91 -10.84 -0.60
CA ARG A 291 10.20 -12.15 -0.01
C ARG A 291 9.81 -12.16 1.45
N LYS A 292 8.96 -13.11 1.85
CA LYS A 292 8.73 -13.39 3.27
C LYS A 292 10.03 -13.93 3.85
N ILE A 293 10.58 -13.23 4.83
CA ILE A 293 11.80 -13.65 5.53
C ILE A 293 11.50 -14.11 6.95
N TYR A 294 10.34 -13.73 7.50
CA TYR A 294 10.02 -14.05 8.87
C TYR A 294 8.53 -14.21 9.14
N VAL A 295 8.19 -15.06 10.11
CA VAL A 295 6.87 -15.12 10.76
C VAL A 295 7.05 -15.32 12.27
N ALA A 296 6.40 -14.47 13.06
CA ALA A 296 6.02 -14.77 14.43
C ALA A 296 4.52 -15.09 14.47
N ALA A 297 4.14 -16.13 15.20
CA ALA A 297 2.74 -16.44 15.49
C ALA A 297 2.56 -16.53 17.00
N SER A 298 1.52 -15.91 17.55
CA SER A 298 1.16 -16.05 18.96
C SER A 298 -0.33 -16.38 19.10
N HIS A 299 -0.67 -17.26 20.04
CA HIS A 299 -2.04 -17.59 20.37
C HIS A 299 -2.60 -16.58 21.39
N VAL A 300 -3.83 -16.12 21.20
CA VAL A 300 -4.45 -15.05 22.01
C VAL A 300 -5.24 -15.61 23.20
N ASP A 301 -5.66 -16.88 23.14
CA ASP A 301 -6.78 -17.38 23.97
C ASP A 301 -6.42 -18.43 25.05
N GLU A 302 -5.15 -18.58 25.45
CA GLU A 302 -4.79 -19.51 26.53
C GLU A 302 -3.84 -18.86 27.55
N SER A 303 -3.92 -19.28 28.82
CA SER A 303 -3.06 -18.84 29.92
C SER A 303 -1.56 -19.15 29.74
N ASP A 304 -1.20 -19.76 28.60
CA ASP A 304 0.15 -20.05 28.16
C ASP A 304 0.45 -19.24 26.89
N ASP A 305 1.04 -18.06 27.06
CA ASP A 305 1.58 -17.24 25.97
C ASP A 305 2.72 -18.02 25.28
N TRP A 306 2.40 -18.77 24.22
CA TRP A 306 3.41 -19.35 23.35
C TRP A 306 3.50 -18.56 22.04
N ALA A 307 4.74 -18.30 21.63
CA ALA A 307 5.06 -17.66 20.37
C ALA A 307 6.00 -18.57 19.56
N GLU A 308 5.62 -18.84 18.32
CA GLU A 308 6.47 -19.52 17.36
C GLU A 308 7.14 -18.53 16.42
N TYR A 309 8.36 -18.85 16.01
CA TYR A 309 9.26 -17.93 15.35
C TYR A 309 9.98 -18.66 14.20
N TYR A 310 9.85 -18.16 12.98
CA TYR A 310 10.35 -18.84 11.77
C TYR A 310 11.15 -17.90 10.87
N HIS A 311 12.38 -18.28 10.52
CA HIS A 311 13.20 -17.62 9.50
C HIS A 311 13.11 -18.38 8.18
N TYR A 312 12.77 -17.70 7.09
CA TYR A 312 12.66 -18.31 5.77
C TYR A 312 14.00 -18.22 5.02
N VAL A 313 14.57 -19.36 4.66
CA VAL A 313 15.78 -19.46 3.84
C VAL A 313 15.45 -20.31 2.62
N ASN A 314 15.56 -19.72 1.42
CA ASN A 314 15.17 -20.37 0.16
C ASN A 314 13.75 -20.97 0.21
N GLU A 315 12.79 -20.20 0.75
CA GLU A 315 11.37 -20.58 0.88
C GLU A 315 11.08 -21.68 1.91
N GLU A 316 12.10 -22.24 2.58
CA GLU A 316 11.94 -23.18 3.69
C GLU A 316 11.85 -22.42 5.03
N ALA A 317 10.82 -22.72 5.82
CA ALA A 317 10.65 -22.17 7.15
C ALA A 317 11.54 -22.91 8.15
N LEU A 318 12.50 -22.20 8.74
CA LEU A 318 13.38 -22.71 9.79
C LEU A 318 12.92 -22.14 11.14
N ALA A 319 12.48 -23.00 12.05
CA ALA A 319 12.16 -22.59 13.41
C ALA A 319 13.40 -21.96 14.07
N ILE A 320 13.23 -20.80 14.70
CA ILE A 320 14.27 -20.11 15.47
C ILE A 320 13.77 -19.79 16.88
N THR A 321 14.70 -19.52 17.79
CA THR A 321 14.34 -19.11 19.14
C THR A 321 13.95 -17.62 19.16
N PRO A 322 13.15 -17.18 20.15
CA PRO A 322 12.87 -15.75 20.36
C PRO A 322 14.17 -14.93 20.45
N ALA A 323 15.19 -15.43 21.15
CA ALA A 323 16.49 -14.77 21.26
C ALA A 323 17.22 -14.65 19.91
N ALA A 324 17.12 -15.65 19.03
CA ALA A 324 17.69 -15.57 17.68
C ALA A 324 16.94 -14.56 16.81
N PHE A 325 15.62 -14.47 16.96
CA PHE A 325 14.82 -13.45 16.30
C PHE A 325 15.22 -12.05 16.77
N GLU A 326 15.24 -11.81 18.09
CA GLU A 326 15.67 -10.55 18.68
C GLU A 326 17.10 -10.17 18.27
N ALA A 327 18.02 -11.14 18.17
CA ALA A 327 19.39 -10.86 17.75
C ALA A 327 19.47 -10.41 16.28
N GLN A 328 18.59 -10.91 15.41
CA GLN A 328 18.63 -10.63 13.97
C GLN A 328 17.83 -9.38 13.57
N TYR A 329 16.72 -9.11 14.26
CA TYR A 329 15.80 -8.02 13.93
C TYR A 329 15.73 -6.93 15.00
N GLY A 330 16.34 -7.18 16.15
CA GLY A 330 16.23 -6.32 17.32
C GLY A 330 14.93 -6.59 18.10
N LYS A 331 14.94 -6.30 19.40
CA LYS A 331 13.70 -6.20 20.23
C LYS A 331 12.71 -5.18 19.69
N GLN A 332 13.18 -4.31 18.83
CA GLN A 332 12.49 -3.14 18.34
C GLN A 332 11.46 -3.42 17.27
N VAL A 333 11.70 -4.44 16.43
CA VAL A 333 10.71 -4.87 15.46
C VAL A 333 9.47 -5.43 16.19
N LEU A 334 9.67 -6.14 17.31
CA LEU A 334 8.56 -6.56 18.19
C LEU A 334 7.82 -5.36 18.78
N GLN A 335 8.54 -4.36 19.27
CA GLN A 335 7.90 -3.14 19.80
C GLN A 335 7.07 -2.38 18.76
N VAL A 336 7.50 -2.37 17.49
CA VAL A 336 6.70 -1.78 16.40
C VAL A 336 5.42 -2.59 16.18
N PHE A 337 5.50 -3.91 16.24
CA PHE A 337 4.32 -4.77 16.15
C PHE A 337 3.37 -4.57 17.34
N GLU A 338 3.89 -4.51 18.56
CA GLU A 338 3.11 -4.27 19.79
C GLU A 338 2.42 -2.89 19.75
N ALA A 339 3.14 -1.84 19.36
CA ALA A 339 2.58 -0.49 19.22
C ALA A 339 1.51 -0.39 18.13
N ALA A 340 1.56 -1.26 17.12
CA ALA A 340 0.53 -1.33 16.09
C ALA A 340 -0.78 -1.98 16.59
N GLU A 341 -0.76 -2.69 17.73
CA GLU A 341 -1.96 -3.31 18.31
C GLU A 341 -2.78 -2.36 19.17
N GLU A 342 -2.15 -1.35 19.76
CA GLU A 342 -2.80 -0.40 20.68
C GLU A 342 -3.67 0.67 19.95
N LYS A 343 -3.81 0.57 18.63
CA LYS A 343 -4.56 1.49 17.76
C LYS A 343 -5.59 0.73 16.93
#